data_AF-A0A8B3XSH7-F1
#
_entry.id   AF-A0A8B3XSH7-F1
#
_cell.length_a   1.000
_cell.length_b   1.000
_cell.length_c   1.000
_cell.angle_alpha   90.00
_cell.angle_beta   90.00
_cell.angle_gamma   90.00
#
_symmetry.space_group_name_H-M   'P 1'
#
loop_
_entity.id
_entity.type
_entity.pdbx_description
1 polymer ?
#
loop_
_entity_poly.entity_id
_entity_poly.type
_entity_poly.pdbx_seq_one_letter_code
_entity_poly.pdbx_strand_id
1 'polypeptide(L)'
;MKIGWKTKNSNLKPEEIIKKIESIKKITVDGRVSFEAFEYHNAFASLFSMIELTSKSDGLNLDSILSRSISITATAGVLTKDALMENIQKICRAELATREEKYCFLTSVSINPAHLTLKSIYIEDTHINLFSGDYPKKYYSRSREIKASHRTLNDEHEQYCKVKIQLKAKTDQGATTKALRSLDILRAIMALFGNSSMELMGNKQAAINKVRLGQTHTLHYFSGKPAKSTVWYEPYFEAGKVYSPSKPEVFGKNVKWALSRLKTCKYGRVIKDSLLRYVRALDEREHNSALIRLWGALECLASPSDSNKDGIPRRCAFLFEESEFHQQVLEHLREHRNQSVHAGEESERAKTYCYQIQFYFRELILFHLRRSDDFQSLAEANQFLDLPAKPSDLQRKIDLYKKALEFQGGSTDIQ
;
A
#
# COMPACT_ATOMS: atom_id res chain seq x y z
N MET A 1 -22.52 4.24 4.44
CA MET A 1 -21.14 4.55 4.83
C MET A 1 -21.01 4.22 6.31
N LYS A 2 -20.03 3.42 6.74
CA LYS A 2 -19.83 3.16 8.18
C LYS A 2 -18.57 3.94 8.58
N ILE A 3 -18.78 5.09 9.21
CA ILE A 3 -17.76 5.83 9.94
C ILE A 3 -18.21 5.80 11.38
N GLY A 4 -17.32 5.40 12.28
CA GLY A 4 -17.65 5.24 13.67
C GLY A 4 -16.41 5.14 14.54
N TRP A 5 -16.64 4.93 15.83
CA TRP A 5 -15.56 4.63 16.77
C TRP A 5 -15.08 3.19 16.59
N LYS A 6 -13.77 2.97 16.74
CA LYS A 6 -13.20 1.61 16.77
C LYS A 6 -13.85 0.81 17.89
N THR A 7 -14.33 -0.38 17.53
CA THR A 7 -15.06 -1.27 18.47
C THR A 7 -14.28 -2.54 18.82
N LYS A 8 -13.22 -2.86 18.06
CA LYS A 8 -12.40 -4.08 18.30
C LYS A 8 -11.60 -4.04 19.60
N ASN A 9 -11.26 -2.85 20.09
CA ASN A 9 -10.59 -2.67 21.37
C ASN A 9 -11.54 -1.95 22.33
N SER A 10 -12.15 -2.71 23.24
CA SER A 10 -13.12 -2.20 24.22
C SER A 10 -12.52 -1.23 25.25
N ASN A 11 -11.19 -1.15 25.34
CA ASN A 11 -10.50 -0.24 26.25
C ASN A 11 -10.38 1.19 25.70
N LEU A 12 -10.72 1.43 24.43
CA LEU A 12 -10.71 2.77 23.86
C LEU A 12 -11.94 3.56 24.34
N LYS A 13 -11.70 4.67 25.05
CA LYS A 13 -12.73 5.54 25.64
C LYS A 13 -12.66 6.95 25.01
N PRO A 14 -13.23 7.17 23.81
CA PRO A 14 -13.18 8.47 23.15
C PRO A 14 -13.83 9.60 23.98
N GLU A 15 -14.81 9.28 24.83
CA GLU A 15 -15.46 10.22 25.74
C GLU A 15 -14.46 10.95 26.65
N GLU A 16 -13.45 10.24 27.18
CA GLU A 16 -12.48 10.83 28.10
C GLU A 16 -11.54 11.82 27.38
N ILE A 17 -11.17 11.50 26.13
CA ILE A 17 -10.36 12.41 25.31
C ILE A 17 -11.17 13.66 24.92
N ILE A 18 -12.45 13.48 24.59
CA ILE A 18 -13.37 14.57 24.26
C ILE A 18 -13.57 15.49 25.47
N LYS A 19 -13.74 14.96 26.68
CA LYS A 19 -13.80 15.74 27.93
C LYS A 19 -12.54 16.57 28.13
N LYS A 20 -11.36 16.02 27.84
CA LYS A 20 -10.10 16.78 27.92
C LYS A 20 -10.09 17.93 26.92
N ILE A 21 -10.49 17.72 25.67
CA ILE A 21 -10.58 18.79 24.66
C ILE A 21 -11.57 19.88 25.10
N GLU A 22 -12.71 19.48 25.68
CA GLU A 22 -13.70 20.42 26.23
C GLU A 22 -13.14 21.24 27.40
N SER A 23 -12.37 20.62 28.31
CA SER A 23 -11.78 21.33 29.46
C SER A 23 -10.73 22.39 29.09
N ILE A 24 -10.07 22.22 27.94
CA ILE A 24 -9.05 23.15 27.44
C ILE A 24 -9.62 24.15 26.43
N LYS A 25 -10.94 24.10 26.19
CA LYS A 25 -11.67 25.00 25.30
C LYS A 25 -11.75 26.38 25.95
N LYS A 26 -11.36 27.41 25.20
CA LYS A 26 -11.51 28.81 25.57
C LYS A 26 -12.35 29.52 24.51
N ILE A 27 -13.39 30.21 24.95
CA ILE A 27 -14.23 31.04 24.07
C ILE A 27 -13.80 32.49 24.29
N THR A 28 -13.35 33.14 23.21
CA THR A 28 -12.98 34.55 23.25
C THR A 28 -14.23 35.44 23.21
N VAL A 29 -14.07 36.72 23.58
CA VAL A 29 -15.17 37.69 23.66
C VAL A 29 -15.90 37.87 22.32
N ASP A 30 -15.20 37.66 21.19
CA ASP A 30 -15.75 37.69 19.83
C ASP A 30 -16.37 36.35 19.38
N GLY A 31 -16.53 35.38 20.28
CA GLY A 31 -17.16 34.09 20.02
C GLY A 31 -16.27 33.08 19.30
N ARG A 32 -14.96 33.32 19.17
CA ARG A 32 -14.04 32.34 18.58
C ARG A 32 -13.65 31.29 19.61
N VAL A 33 -13.51 30.07 19.13
CA VAL A 33 -13.01 28.96 19.93
C VAL A 33 -11.50 28.84 19.77
N SER A 34 -10.80 28.72 20.89
CA SER A 34 -9.36 28.43 20.95
C SER A 34 -9.11 27.29 21.94
N PHE A 35 -7.96 26.64 21.81
CA PHE A 35 -7.54 25.54 22.67
C PHE A 35 -6.11 25.76 23.15
N GLU A 36 -5.76 25.17 24.29
CA GLU A 36 -4.37 25.09 24.72
C GLU A 36 -3.57 24.20 23.76
N ALA A 37 -2.58 24.77 23.08
CA ALA A 37 -1.97 24.17 21.88
C ALA A 37 -1.38 22.77 22.10
N PHE A 38 -0.53 22.59 23.12
CA PHE A 38 0.15 21.32 23.35
C PHE A 38 -0.84 20.22 23.78
N GLU A 39 -1.73 20.51 24.72
CA GLU A 39 -2.73 19.57 25.19
C GLU A 39 -3.73 19.18 24.08
N TYR A 40 -4.10 20.15 23.24
CA TYR A 40 -4.95 19.92 22.08
C TYR A 40 -4.30 18.97 21.08
N HIS A 41 -3.02 19.18 20.73
CA HIS A 41 -2.32 18.29 19.79
C HIS A 41 -2.28 16.84 20.26
N ASN A 42 -2.02 16.61 21.56
CA ASN A 42 -2.01 15.27 22.14
C ASN A 42 -3.40 14.62 22.15
N ALA A 43 -4.43 15.38 22.55
CA ALA A 43 -5.81 14.89 22.59
C ALA A 43 -6.33 14.62 21.17
N PHE A 44 -6.01 15.49 20.21
CA PHE A 44 -6.36 15.34 18.80
C PHE A 44 -5.77 14.05 18.22
N ALA A 45 -4.46 13.82 18.39
CA ALA A 45 -3.79 12.62 17.90
C ALA A 45 -4.40 11.33 18.49
N SER A 46 -4.71 11.36 19.79
CA SER A 46 -5.38 10.26 20.49
C SER A 46 -6.75 9.98 19.89
N LEU A 47 -7.58 11.03 19.72
CA LEU A 47 -8.93 10.92 19.18
C LEU A 47 -8.95 10.46 17.72
N PHE A 48 -8.03 10.99 16.90
CA PHE A 48 -7.83 10.59 15.51
C PHE A 48 -7.61 9.08 15.39
N SER A 49 -6.79 8.51 16.28
CA SER A 49 -6.50 7.07 16.30
C SER A 49 -7.70 6.19 16.67
N MET A 50 -8.76 6.75 17.28
CA MET A 50 -9.95 6.02 17.75
C MET A 50 -11.07 5.95 16.70
N ILE A 51 -10.93 6.64 15.56
CA ILE A 51 -11.91 6.64 14.48
C ILE A 51 -11.65 5.46 13.54
N GLU A 52 -12.73 4.81 13.10
CA GLU A 52 -12.74 3.75 12.10
C GLU A 52 -13.43 4.24 10.82
N LEU A 53 -12.72 4.08 9.70
CA LEU A 53 -13.19 4.39 8.35
C LEU A 53 -13.39 3.09 7.57
N THR A 54 -14.55 2.92 6.93
CA THR A 54 -14.72 1.86 5.92
C THR A 54 -13.98 2.18 4.63
N SER A 55 -13.66 1.19 3.80
CA SER A 55 -13.00 1.44 2.50
C SER A 55 -13.82 2.27 1.49
N LYS A 56 -15.07 2.62 1.79
CA LYS A 56 -15.87 3.55 0.97
C LYS A 56 -15.51 5.01 1.22
N SER A 57 -14.64 5.31 2.19
CA SER A 57 -14.11 6.65 2.46
C SER A 57 -12.67 6.87 1.98
N ASP A 58 -12.17 6.01 1.08
CA ASP A 58 -10.86 6.17 0.45
C ASP A 58 -10.79 7.53 -0.27
N GLY A 59 -9.82 8.37 0.10
CA GLY A 59 -9.61 9.71 -0.45
C GLY A 59 -10.17 10.88 0.38
N LEU A 60 -10.85 10.61 1.51
CA LEU A 60 -11.21 11.63 2.48
C LEU A 60 -10.00 12.04 3.33
N ASN A 61 -9.87 13.33 3.64
CA ASN A 61 -8.86 13.83 4.57
C ASN A 61 -9.39 13.76 6.00
N LEU A 62 -9.18 12.64 6.69
CA LEU A 62 -9.69 12.45 8.05
C LEU A 62 -9.17 13.50 9.03
N ASP A 63 -7.94 13.97 8.86
CA ASP A 63 -7.34 14.98 9.75
C ASP A 63 -8.11 16.31 9.65
N SER A 64 -8.30 16.78 8.42
CA SER A 64 -9.10 17.97 8.12
C SER A 64 -10.56 17.80 8.56
N ILE A 65 -11.15 16.64 8.31
CA ILE A 65 -12.53 16.34 8.71
C ILE A 65 -12.67 16.38 10.24
N LEU A 66 -11.77 15.73 10.97
CA LEU A 66 -11.79 15.71 12.42
C LEU A 66 -11.57 17.12 12.99
N SER A 67 -10.56 17.84 12.50
CA SER A 67 -10.26 19.22 12.91
C SER A 67 -11.46 20.14 12.70
N ARG A 68 -12.07 20.12 11.52
CA ARG A 68 -13.29 20.90 11.23
C ARG A 68 -14.46 20.46 12.10
N SER A 69 -14.62 19.16 12.34
CA SER A 69 -15.72 18.64 13.17
C SER A 69 -15.58 19.09 14.62
N ILE A 70 -14.36 19.08 15.18
CA ILE A 70 -14.08 19.60 16.53
C ILE A 70 -14.42 21.08 16.59
N SER A 71 -13.93 21.89 15.64
CA SER A 71 -14.21 23.32 15.61
C SER A 71 -15.71 23.63 15.53
N ILE A 72 -16.45 22.94 14.65
CA ILE A 72 -17.90 23.13 14.49
C ILE A 72 -18.64 22.74 15.79
N THR A 73 -18.30 21.59 16.36
CA THR A 73 -18.95 21.08 17.57
C THR A 73 -18.67 21.98 18.77
N ALA A 74 -17.41 22.41 18.93
CA ALA A 74 -17.00 23.28 20.03
C ALA A 74 -17.60 24.69 19.94
N THR A 75 -17.85 25.19 18.73
CA THR A 75 -18.52 26.49 18.51
C THR A 75 -20.02 26.39 18.79
N ALA A 76 -20.65 25.24 18.52
CA ALA A 76 -22.08 25.04 18.73
C ALA A 76 -22.46 24.79 20.21
N GLY A 77 -21.50 24.45 21.07
CA GLY A 77 -21.75 24.20 22.49
C GLY A 77 -20.75 23.25 23.12
N VAL A 78 -21.25 22.33 23.95
CA VAL A 78 -20.42 21.33 24.64
C VAL A 78 -19.98 20.25 23.65
N LEU A 79 -18.67 19.95 23.63
CA LEU A 79 -18.13 18.87 22.83
C LEU A 79 -18.56 17.51 23.42
N THR A 80 -19.44 16.78 22.71
CA THR A 80 -19.86 15.43 23.10
C THR A 80 -19.48 14.41 22.03
N LYS A 81 -19.41 13.14 22.41
CA LYS A 81 -19.09 12.03 21.50
C LYS A 81 -20.07 11.93 20.34
N ASP A 82 -21.36 12.05 20.62
CA ASP A 82 -22.41 11.90 19.61
C ASP A 82 -22.45 13.10 18.67
N ALA A 83 -22.39 14.32 19.21
CA ALA A 83 -22.36 15.54 18.39
C ALA A 83 -21.11 15.60 17.48
N LEU A 84 -19.95 15.19 18.01
CA LEU A 84 -18.73 15.13 17.21
C LEU A 84 -18.85 14.09 16.09
N MET A 85 -19.36 12.90 16.38
CA MET A 85 -19.54 11.85 15.37
C MET A 85 -20.57 12.26 14.31
N GLU A 86 -21.64 12.95 14.69
CA GLU A 86 -22.62 13.51 13.76
C GLU A 86 -21.95 14.50 12.79
N ASN A 87 -21.14 15.43 13.31
CA ASN A 87 -20.43 16.39 12.48
C ASN A 87 -19.40 15.73 11.56
N ILE A 88 -18.66 14.72 12.04
CA ILE A 88 -17.76 13.91 11.20
C ILE A 88 -18.55 13.29 10.05
N GLN A 89 -19.67 12.61 10.34
CA GLN A 89 -20.49 11.98 9.31
C GLN A 89 -21.09 13.00 8.34
N LYS A 90 -21.50 14.17 8.81
CA LYS A 90 -22.05 15.26 7.99
C LYS A 90 -21.00 15.79 7.01
N ILE A 91 -19.79 16.09 7.47
CA ILE A 91 -18.69 16.55 6.60
C ILE A 91 -18.33 15.46 5.59
N CYS A 92 -18.17 14.22 6.03
CA CYS A 92 -17.89 13.09 5.13
C CYS A 92 -18.96 12.94 4.03
N ARG A 93 -20.25 13.03 4.38
CA ARG A 93 -21.35 12.98 3.39
C ARG A 93 -21.26 14.14 2.39
N ALA A 94 -20.97 15.36 2.87
CA ALA A 94 -20.81 16.52 2.01
C ALA A 94 -19.61 16.36 1.04
N GLU A 95 -18.45 15.93 1.54
CA GLU A 95 -17.27 15.70 0.71
C GLU A 95 -17.47 14.55 -0.29
N LEU A 96 -18.19 13.50 0.09
CA LEU A 96 -18.57 12.42 -0.83
C LEU A 96 -19.64 12.84 -1.84
N ALA A 97 -20.45 13.87 -1.55
CA ALA A 97 -21.43 14.41 -2.50
C ALA A 97 -20.78 15.35 -3.54
N THR A 98 -19.58 15.87 -3.27
CA THR A 98 -18.84 16.72 -4.22
C THR A 98 -18.62 16.00 -5.55
N ARG A 99 -18.79 16.73 -6.66
CA ARG A 99 -18.51 16.21 -8.00
C ARG A 99 -17.02 15.88 -8.12
N GLU A 100 -16.71 14.82 -8.87
CA GLU A 100 -15.33 14.53 -9.21
C GLU A 100 -14.80 15.53 -10.26
N GLU A 101 -13.58 16.01 -10.01
CA GLU A 101 -12.81 16.82 -10.93
C GLU A 101 -11.74 15.98 -11.64
N LYS A 102 -11.32 16.43 -12.83
CA LYS A 102 -10.27 15.76 -13.62
C LYS A 102 -8.89 16.35 -13.30
N TYR A 103 -8.01 15.48 -12.81
CA TYR A 103 -6.66 15.84 -12.38
C TYR A 103 -5.58 15.15 -13.20
N CYS A 104 -4.45 15.82 -13.33
CA CYS A 104 -3.21 15.29 -13.89
C CYS A 104 -2.10 15.38 -12.83
N PHE A 105 -1.58 14.23 -12.42
CA PHE A 105 -0.47 14.12 -11.50
C PHE A 105 0.83 13.88 -12.28
N LEU A 106 1.88 14.65 -11.96
CA LEU A 106 3.16 14.65 -12.67
C LEU A 106 4.28 14.27 -11.70
N THR A 107 5.03 13.24 -12.04
CA THR A 107 6.16 12.74 -11.24
C THR A 107 7.17 11.99 -12.12
N SER A 108 8.22 11.41 -11.55
CA SER A 108 9.18 10.58 -12.26
C SER A 108 9.47 9.28 -11.50
N VAL A 109 10.02 8.30 -12.21
CA VAL A 109 10.50 7.03 -11.63
C VAL A 109 11.88 6.68 -12.16
N SER A 110 12.70 6.03 -11.33
CA SER A 110 14.11 5.71 -11.61
C SER A 110 14.30 4.53 -12.57
N ILE A 111 13.59 4.51 -13.70
CA ILE A 111 13.74 3.53 -14.77
C ILE A 111 14.09 4.24 -16.08
N ASN A 112 14.93 3.61 -16.90
CA ASN A 112 15.33 4.16 -18.17
C ASN A 112 14.12 4.15 -19.14
N PRO A 113 13.62 5.32 -19.60
CA PRO A 113 12.46 5.38 -20.48
C PRO A 113 12.69 4.69 -21.83
N ALA A 114 13.94 4.57 -22.30
CA ALA A 114 14.25 3.86 -23.54
C ALA A 114 13.98 2.35 -23.45
N HIS A 115 13.98 1.79 -22.23
CA HIS A 115 13.79 0.36 -21.98
C HIS A 115 12.34 0.02 -21.57
N LEU A 116 11.43 0.99 -21.64
CA LEU A 116 10.02 0.79 -21.35
C LEU A 116 9.24 0.49 -22.64
N THR A 117 8.77 -0.75 -22.77
CA THR A 117 7.90 -1.14 -23.88
C THR A 117 6.44 -0.74 -23.63
N LEU A 118 6.04 -0.57 -22.37
CA LEU A 118 4.71 -0.12 -21.96
C LEU A 118 4.73 1.39 -21.65
N LYS A 119 4.36 2.21 -22.62
CA LYS A 119 4.31 3.69 -22.45
C LYS A 119 2.96 4.21 -21.95
N SER A 120 1.92 3.40 -22.02
CA SER A 120 0.55 3.76 -21.65
C SER A 120 -0.14 2.58 -20.97
N ILE A 121 -0.62 2.79 -19.75
CA ILE A 121 -1.12 1.73 -18.87
C ILE A 121 -2.35 2.24 -18.12
N TYR A 122 -3.39 1.41 -18.06
CA TYR A 122 -4.54 1.64 -17.19
C TYR A 122 -4.40 0.78 -15.93
N ILE A 123 -4.43 1.43 -14.77
CA ILE A 123 -4.48 0.76 -13.46
C ILE A 123 -5.68 1.31 -12.72
N GLU A 124 -6.63 0.43 -12.40
CA GLU A 124 -7.93 0.81 -11.85
C GLU A 124 -8.59 1.85 -12.78
N ASP A 125 -8.94 3.02 -12.27
CA ASP A 125 -9.53 4.13 -13.03
C ASP A 125 -8.54 5.27 -13.29
N THR A 126 -7.25 4.95 -13.28
CA THR A 126 -6.16 5.88 -13.62
C THR A 126 -5.49 5.50 -14.94
N HIS A 127 -5.04 6.50 -15.69
CA HIS A 127 -4.30 6.34 -16.93
C HIS A 127 -2.89 6.89 -16.76
N ILE A 128 -1.90 6.00 -16.77
CA ILE A 128 -0.49 6.28 -16.54
C ILE A 128 0.22 6.33 -17.89
N ASN A 129 0.89 7.44 -18.19
CA ASN A 129 1.80 7.56 -19.32
C ASN A 129 3.24 7.71 -18.83
N LEU A 130 4.13 6.93 -19.43
CA LEU A 130 5.57 6.90 -19.17
C LEU A 130 6.31 7.36 -20.43
N PHE A 131 7.21 8.34 -20.28
CA PHE A 131 7.91 8.92 -21.42
C PHE A 131 9.27 9.51 -21.03
N SER A 132 10.07 9.82 -22.05
CA SER A 132 11.31 10.58 -21.99
C SER A 132 11.07 12.05 -22.35
N GLY A 133 11.96 12.94 -21.92
CA GLY A 133 11.88 14.37 -22.21
C GLY A 133 10.99 15.14 -21.23
N ASP A 134 10.45 16.27 -21.69
CA ASP A 134 9.73 17.21 -20.84
C ASP A 134 8.26 16.86 -20.66
N TYR A 135 7.70 17.30 -19.53
CA TYR A 135 6.25 17.28 -19.34
C TYR A 135 5.54 18.13 -20.41
N PRO A 136 4.27 17.84 -20.74
CA PRO A 136 3.52 18.64 -21.71
C PRO A 136 3.53 20.14 -21.38
N LYS A 137 3.80 20.98 -22.39
CA LYS A 137 3.97 22.44 -22.24
C LYS A 137 2.84 23.15 -21.48
N LYS A 138 1.61 22.64 -21.53
CA LYS A 138 0.48 23.20 -20.77
C LYS A 138 0.67 23.17 -19.24
N TYR A 139 1.61 22.37 -18.73
CA TYR A 139 1.98 22.33 -17.30
C TYR A 139 3.23 23.19 -16.99
N TYR A 140 3.47 24.24 -17.78
CA TYR A 140 4.61 25.16 -17.63
C TYR A 140 4.73 25.82 -16.25
N SER A 141 3.61 25.93 -15.51
CA SER A 141 3.61 26.48 -14.15
C SER A 141 4.36 25.58 -13.15
N ARG A 142 4.56 24.29 -13.45
CA ARG A 142 5.10 23.29 -12.51
C ARG A 142 6.37 23.76 -11.78
N SER A 143 7.37 24.24 -12.50
CA SER A 143 8.64 24.68 -11.89
C SER A 143 8.46 25.91 -11.00
N ARG A 144 7.52 26.80 -11.34
CA ARG A 144 7.17 27.96 -10.50
C ARG A 144 6.49 27.52 -9.20
N GLU A 145 5.56 26.57 -9.26
CA GLU A 145 4.85 26.06 -8.08
C GLU A 145 5.81 25.33 -7.13
N ILE A 146 6.79 24.59 -7.67
CA ILE A 146 7.82 23.93 -6.87
C ILE A 146 8.71 24.97 -6.15
N LYS A 147 9.17 26.01 -6.86
CA LYS A 147 9.93 27.11 -6.24
C LYS A 147 9.12 27.86 -5.17
N ALA A 148 7.83 28.06 -5.41
CA ALA A 148 6.91 28.69 -4.46
C ALA A 148 6.65 27.86 -3.19
N SER A 149 7.01 26.57 -3.19
CA SER A 149 6.89 25.72 -1.99
C SER A 149 7.92 26.04 -0.90
N HIS A 150 8.91 26.91 -1.18
CA HIS A 150 10.02 27.26 -0.28
C HIS A 150 10.85 26.06 0.20
N ARG A 151 10.83 24.96 -0.58
CA ARG A 151 11.61 23.74 -0.31
C ARG A 151 12.72 23.59 -1.34
N THR A 152 13.87 23.12 -0.90
CA THR A 152 14.97 22.71 -1.80
C THR A 152 14.65 21.34 -2.38
N LEU A 153 13.92 21.33 -3.50
CA LEU A 153 13.50 20.11 -4.18
C LEU A 153 14.20 20.00 -5.54
N ASN A 154 14.75 18.82 -5.82
CA ASN A 154 15.23 18.48 -7.14
C ASN A 154 14.03 18.10 -8.03
N ASP A 155 13.87 18.85 -9.10
CA ASP A 155 12.79 18.67 -10.05
C ASP A 155 13.22 17.93 -11.33
N GLU A 156 14.52 17.89 -11.58
CA GLU A 156 15.14 17.49 -12.83
C GLU A 156 16.07 16.31 -12.61
N HIS A 157 15.47 15.17 -12.26
CA HIS A 157 16.13 13.90 -12.50
C HIS A 157 16.03 13.60 -14.00
N GLU A 158 16.93 14.17 -14.80
CA GLU A 158 16.95 14.06 -16.27
C GLU A 158 16.95 12.60 -16.75
N GLN A 159 17.65 11.73 -16.01
CA GLN A 159 17.76 10.32 -16.36
C GLN A 159 16.52 9.50 -15.97
N TYR A 160 15.62 10.05 -15.15
CA TYR A 160 14.42 9.33 -14.69
C TYR A 160 13.32 9.42 -15.75
N CYS A 161 12.58 8.33 -15.92
CA CYS A 161 11.38 8.35 -16.75
C CYS A 161 10.33 9.28 -16.14
N LYS A 162 9.80 10.21 -16.94
CA LYS A 162 8.69 11.07 -16.52
C LYS A 162 7.37 10.29 -16.58
N VAL A 163 6.51 10.58 -15.63
CA VAL A 163 5.21 9.94 -15.42
C VAL A 163 4.13 11.01 -15.40
N LYS A 164 3.09 10.80 -16.20
CA LYS A 164 1.87 11.60 -16.20
C LYS A 164 0.70 10.67 -15.90
N ILE A 165 -0.02 10.94 -14.82
CA ILE A 165 -1.17 10.14 -14.40
C ILE A 165 -2.43 10.98 -14.51
N GLN A 166 -3.38 10.53 -15.31
CA GLN A 166 -4.69 11.15 -15.47
C GLN A 166 -5.73 10.39 -14.64
N LEU A 167 -6.53 11.11 -13.87
CA LEU A 167 -7.49 10.52 -12.96
C LEU A 167 -8.64 11.49 -12.62
N LYS A 168 -9.65 10.95 -11.94
CA LYS A 168 -10.73 11.72 -11.31
C LYS A 168 -10.72 11.53 -9.81
N ALA A 169 -11.01 12.60 -9.08
CA ALA A 169 -11.15 12.60 -7.62
C ALA A 169 -12.02 13.76 -7.14
N LYS A 170 -12.50 13.68 -5.90
CA LYS A 170 -13.31 14.74 -5.27
C LYS A 170 -12.46 15.82 -4.58
N THR A 171 -11.21 15.50 -4.26
CA THR A 171 -10.27 16.37 -3.54
C THR A 171 -8.86 16.22 -4.11
N ASP A 172 -8.04 17.26 -3.95
CA ASP A 172 -6.64 17.26 -4.38
C ASP A 172 -5.83 16.15 -3.67
N GLN A 173 -6.07 15.95 -2.38
CA GLN A 173 -5.43 14.87 -1.62
C GLN A 173 -5.88 13.49 -2.09
N GLY A 174 -7.18 13.31 -2.33
CA GLY A 174 -7.72 12.07 -2.89
C GLY A 174 -7.10 11.77 -4.26
N ALA A 175 -6.89 12.79 -5.09
CA ALA A 175 -6.19 12.64 -6.36
C ALA A 175 -4.74 12.18 -6.16
N THR A 176 -3.96 12.85 -5.31
CA THR A 176 -2.56 12.50 -5.07
C THR A 176 -2.41 11.09 -4.48
N THR A 177 -3.18 10.75 -3.45
CA THR A 177 -3.16 9.41 -2.83
C THR A 177 -3.48 8.32 -3.85
N LYS A 178 -4.49 8.55 -4.69
CA LYS A 178 -4.90 7.61 -5.75
C LYS A 178 -3.85 7.48 -6.84
N ALA A 179 -3.26 8.59 -7.30
CA ALA A 179 -2.21 8.58 -8.31
C ALA A 179 -0.96 7.83 -7.83
N LEU A 180 -0.49 8.12 -6.60
CA LEU A 180 0.66 7.43 -5.99
C LEU A 180 0.36 5.95 -5.76
N ARG A 181 -0.83 5.59 -5.28
CA ARG A 181 -1.24 4.19 -5.11
C ARG A 181 -1.21 3.41 -6.43
N SER A 182 -1.78 3.96 -7.51
CA SER A 182 -1.75 3.32 -8.83
C SER A 182 -0.33 3.17 -9.36
N LEU A 183 0.51 4.19 -9.19
CA LEU A 183 1.91 4.13 -9.59
C LEU A 183 2.70 3.11 -8.75
N ASP A 184 2.46 3.03 -7.46
CA ASP A 184 3.08 2.03 -6.57
C ASP A 184 2.69 0.61 -6.97
N ILE A 185 1.45 0.35 -7.40
CA ILE A 185 1.06 -0.97 -7.94
C ILE A 185 1.91 -1.32 -9.17
N LEU A 186 2.08 -0.36 -10.10
CA LEU A 186 2.93 -0.56 -11.27
C LEU A 186 4.38 -0.83 -10.87
N ARG A 187 4.92 -0.01 -9.96
CA ARG A 187 6.28 -0.13 -9.44
C ARG A 187 6.49 -1.46 -8.71
N ALA A 188 5.50 -1.95 -7.97
CA ALA A 188 5.55 -3.25 -7.31
C ALA A 188 5.69 -4.38 -8.33
N ILE A 189 4.91 -4.35 -9.40
CA ILE A 189 5.01 -5.34 -10.48
C ILE A 189 6.37 -5.23 -11.19
N MET A 190 6.84 -4.01 -11.46
CA MET A 190 8.19 -3.80 -11.99
C MET A 190 9.27 -4.36 -11.05
N ALA A 191 9.12 -4.20 -9.74
CA ALA A 191 10.03 -4.72 -8.73
C ALA A 191 10.07 -6.26 -8.71
N LEU A 192 8.94 -6.96 -8.90
CA LEU A 192 8.90 -8.43 -9.00
C LEU A 192 9.83 -8.98 -10.09
N PHE A 193 9.96 -8.25 -11.20
CA PHE A 193 10.76 -8.66 -12.35
C PHE A 193 12.14 -7.97 -12.40
N GLY A 194 12.28 -6.81 -11.77
CA GLY A 194 13.51 -6.02 -11.81
C GLY A 194 14.46 -6.26 -10.63
N ASN A 195 13.90 -6.60 -9.46
CA ASN A 195 14.67 -6.86 -8.25
C ASN A 195 14.94 -8.36 -8.05
N SER A 196 14.73 -9.22 -9.04
CA SER A 196 14.67 -10.69 -8.89
C SER A 196 15.93 -11.40 -8.37
N SER A 197 17.01 -10.69 -8.05
CA SER A 197 18.25 -11.26 -7.54
C SER A 197 18.76 -10.44 -6.36
N MET A 198 19.38 -11.12 -5.39
CA MET A 198 20.15 -10.50 -4.32
C MET A 198 21.34 -9.72 -4.87
N GLU A 199 21.64 -8.57 -4.27
CA GLU A 199 22.85 -7.81 -4.54
C GLU A 199 23.97 -8.31 -3.62
N LEU A 200 24.95 -9.01 -4.20
CA LEU A 200 26.11 -9.52 -3.45
C LEU A 200 27.16 -8.44 -3.15
N MET A 201 27.33 -7.50 -4.09
CA MET A 201 28.26 -6.38 -3.97
C MET A 201 27.53 -5.09 -4.32
N GLY A 202 27.45 -4.18 -3.36
CA GLY A 202 26.96 -2.84 -3.58
C GLY A 202 26.66 -2.10 -2.28
N ASN A 203 25.82 -1.07 -2.34
CA ASN A 203 25.67 -0.15 -1.21
C ASN A 203 24.85 -0.82 -0.11
N LYS A 204 25.51 -1.13 1.02
CA LYS A 204 24.88 -1.76 2.18
C LYS A 204 23.74 -0.95 2.78
N GLN A 205 23.70 0.37 2.59
CA GLN A 205 22.68 1.26 3.13
C GLN A 205 21.61 1.68 2.11
N ALA A 206 21.77 1.34 0.83
CA ALA A 206 20.79 1.70 -0.18
C ALA A 206 19.51 0.89 -0.02
N ALA A 207 18.38 1.54 -0.34
CA ALA A 207 17.10 0.87 -0.51
C ALA A 207 17.21 -0.27 -1.54
N ILE A 208 16.49 -1.36 -1.32
CA ILE A 208 16.55 -2.55 -2.18
C ILE A 208 15.86 -2.29 -3.53
N ASN A 209 14.86 -1.42 -3.56
CA ASN A 209 14.07 -1.18 -4.75
C ASN A 209 14.88 -0.48 -5.86
N LYS A 210 14.90 -1.06 -7.06
CA LYS A 210 15.53 -0.44 -8.24
C LYS A 210 14.64 0.59 -8.94
N VAL A 211 13.31 0.47 -8.81
CA VAL A 211 12.34 1.40 -9.44
C VAL A 211 11.70 2.29 -8.37
N ARG A 212 12.37 3.39 -8.05
CA ARG A 212 12.03 4.36 -7.02
C ARG A 212 11.31 5.57 -7.61
N LEU A 213 10.53 6.28 -6.79
CA LEU A 213 9.95 7.57 -7.16
C LEU A 213 11.03 8.65 -7.21
N GLY A 214 10.85 9.64 -8.08
CA GLY A 214 11.59 10.89 -8.00
C GLY A 214 11.14 11.75 -6.81
N GLN A 215 11.93 12.77 -6.47
CA GLN A 215 11.70 13.56 -5.25
C GLN A 215 10.39 14.35 -5.28
N THR A 216 9.98 14.86 -6.45
CA THR A 216 8.96 15.91 -6.53
C THR A 216 7.76 15.46 -7.35
N HIS A 217 6.56 15.74 -6.82
CA HIS A 217 5.30 15.46 -7.48
C HIS A 217 4.43 16.71 -7.53
N THR A 218 3.72 16.90 -8.65
CA THR A 218 2.75 18.00 -8.75
C THR A 218 1.40 17.58 -9.29
N LEU A 219 0.36 18.25 -8.82
CA LEU A 219 -1.03 18.03 -9.23
C LEU A 219 -1.56 19.25 -9.97
N HIS A 220 -2.18 18.99 -11.11
CA HIS A 220 -2.74 20.00 -12.00
C HIS A 220 -4.15 19.59 -12.40
N TYR A 221 -4.98 20.56 -12.77
CA TYR A 221 -6.20 20.26 -13.51
C TYR A 221 -5.87 19.87 -14.95
N PHE A 222 -6.80 19.22 -15.65
CA PHE A 222 -6.64 18.87 -17.06
C PHE A 222 -6.35 20.08 -17.98
N SER A 223 -6.77 21.27 -17.58
CA SER A 223 -6.48 22.54 -18.25
C SER A 223 -5.00 22.93 -18.21
N GLY A 224 -4.20 22.34 -17.32
CA GLY A 224 -2.81 22.72 -17.08
C GLY A 224 -2.62 23.69 -15.90
N LYS A 225 -3.72 24.24 -15.36
CA LYS A 225 -3.66 25.07 -14.15
C LYS A 225 -3.26 24.22 -12.93
N PRO A 226 -2.46 24.76 -12.00
CA PRO A 226 -2.15 24.06 -10.75
C PRO A 226 -3.42 23.79 -9.94
N ALA A 227 -3.42 22.69 -9.18
CA ALA A 227 -4.45 22.40 -8.19
C ALA A 227 -4.36 23.38 -7.00
N LYS A 228 -5.21 23.25 -5.97
CA LYS A 228 -5.11 24.12 -4.77
C LYS A 228 -3.93 23.69 -3.90
N SER A 229 -3.82 22.39 -3.67
CA SER A 229 -2.59 21.78 -3.15
C SER A 229 -1.81 21.27 -4.35
N THR A 230 -0.66 21.85 -4.63
CA THR A 230 0.04 21.60 -5.92
C THR A 230 1.28 20.74 -5.78
N VAL A 231 2.02 20.82 -4.68
CA VAL A 231 3.35 20.22 -4.55
C VAL A 231 3.39 19.21 -3.41
N TRP A 232 3.85 18.01 -3.73
CA TRP A 232 4.19 16.95 -2.79
C TRP A 232 5.63 16.51 -3.05
N TYR A 233 6.25 15.89 -2.06
CA TYR A 233 7.63 15.44 -2.17
C TYR A 233 7.92 14.24 -1.28
N GLU A 234 8.96 13.50 -1.65
CA GLU A 234 9.55 12.42 -0.86
C GLU A 234 10.56 13.02 0.14
N PRO A 235 10.27 13.04 1.47
CA PRO A 235 11.11 13.73 2.46
C PRO A 235 12.48 13.07 2.66
N TYR A 236 12.56 11.75 2.48
CA TYR A 236 13.78 10.96 2.60
C TYR A 236 14.32 10.53 1.24
N PHE A 237 14.08 11.35 0.22
CA PHE A 237 14.52 11.05 -1.14
C PHE A 237 16.05 10.92 -1.20
N GLU A 238 16.49 9.87 -1.87
CA GLU A 238 17.87 9.66 -2.27
C GLU A 238 17.87 9.29 -3.75
N ALA A 239 18.67 10.01 -4.55
CA ALA A 239 18.77 9.74 -5.97
C ALA A 239 19.40 8.36 -6.20
N GLY A 240 18.55 7.39 -6.56
CA GLY A 240 18.99 6.06 -6.96
C GLY A 240 19.51 6.04 -8.41
N LYS A 241 20.36 5.05 -8.70
CA LYS A 241 20.79 4.73 -10.07
C LYS A 241 19.56 4.37 -10.91
N VAL A 242 19.52 4.86 -12.15
CA VAL A 242 18.47 4.50 -13.10
C VAL A 242 18.52 3.00 -13.41
N TYR A 243 17.39 2.34 -13.22
CA TYR A 243 17.21 0.94 -13.55
C TYR A 243 17.06 0.76 -15.05
N SER A 244 17.90 -0.10 -15.62
CA SER A 244 17.86 -0.52 -17.02
C SER A 244 17.74 -2.05 -17.04
N PRO A 245 16.55 -2.61 -17.36
CA PRO A 245 16.41 -4.05 -17.53
C PRO A 245 17.38 -4.57 -18.58
N SER A 246 18.04 -5.71 -18.33
CA SER A 246 18.96 -6.35 -19.28
C SER A 246 18.22 -6.90 -20.50
N LYS A 247 16.97 -7.32 -20.34
CA LYS A 247 16.07 -7.78 -21.41
C LYS A 247 14.77 -6.96 -21.39
N PRO A 248 14.76 -5.72 -21.92
CA PRO A 248 13.61 -4.81 -21.87
C PRO A 248 12.30 -5.41 -22.39
N GLU A 249 12.36 -6.15 -23.49
CA GLU A 249 11.19 -6.81 -24.09
C GLU A 249 10.57 -7.86 -23.18
N VAL A 250 11.39 -8.70 -22.55
CA VAL A 250 10.93 -9.73 -21.60
C VAL A 250 10.36 -9.07 -20.35
N PHE A 251 11.05 -8.06 -19.83
CA PHE A 251 10.58 -7.28 -18.68
C PHE A 251 9.20 -6.68 -18.94
N GLY A 252 9.02 -6.00 -20.07
CA GLY A 252 7.74 -5.39 -20.43
C GLY A 252 6.62 -6.40 -20.67
N LYS A 253 6.91 -7.55 -21.32
CA LYS A 253 5.94 -8.64 -21.48
C LYS A 253 5.49 -9.18 -20.12
N ASN A 254 6.41 -9.38 -19.18
CA ASN A 254 6.12 -9.87 -17.84
C ASN A 254 5.27 -8.86 -17.04
N VAL A 255 5.60 -7.57 -17.09
CA VAL A 255 4.79 -6.51 -16.46
C VAL A 255 3.38 -6.50 -17.03
N LYS A 256 3.24 -6.56 -18.37
CA LYS A 256 1.93 -6.59 -19.04
C LYS A 256 1.11 -7.81 -18.63
N TRP A 257 1.75 -8.98 -18.61
CA TRP A 257 1.12 -10.23 -18.19
C TRP A 257 0.62 -10.16 -16.75
N ALA A 258 1.46 -9.68 -15.82
CA ALA A 258 1.10 -9.57 -14.41
C ALA A 258 -0.06 -8.60 -14.19
N LEU A 259 -0.06 -7.44 -14.87
CA LEU A 259 -1.18 -6.48 -14.84
C LEU A 259 -2.48 -7.11 -15.35
N SER A 260 -2.40 -7.89 -16.44
CA SER A 260 -3.55 -8.60 -17.00
C SER A 260 -4.14 -9.62 -16.03
N ARG A 261 -3.28 -10.43 -15.40
CA ARG A 261 -3.70 -11.44 -14.40
C ARG A 261 -4.25 -10.81 -13.13
N LEU A 262 -3.66 -9.70 -12.69
CA LEU A 262 -4.16 -8.95 -11.53
C LEU A 262 -5.57 -8.38 -11.75
N LYS A 263 -5.89 -8.01 -13.00
CA LYS A 263 -7.22 -7.50 -13.38
C LYS A 263 -8.29 -8.58 -13.31
N THR A 264 -7.96 -9.83 -13.66
CA THR A 264 -8.94 -10.94 -13.70
C THR A 264 -9.03 -11.71 -12.37
N CYS A 265 -8.02 -11.61 -11.49
CA CYS A 265 -8.02 -12.29 -10.21
C CYS A 265 -9.16 -11.84 -9.29
N LYS A 266 -10.00 -12.78 -8.85
CA LYS A 266 -11.20 -12.54 -8.01
C LYS A 266 -10.88 -11.90 -6.65
N TYR A 267 -9.69 -12.16 -6.12
CA TYR A 267 -9.17 -11.56 -4.90
C TYR A 267 -8.02 -10.59 -5.18
N GLY A 268 -7.95 -10.04 -6.40
CA GLY A 268 -6.87 -9.13 -6.85
C GLY A 268 -6.73 -7.85 -6.03
N ARG A 269 -7.77 -7.44 -5.27
CA ARG A 269 -7.66 -6.36 -4.28
C ARG A 269 -6.64 -6.68 -3.20
N VAL A 270 -6.69 -7.89 -2.62
CA VAL A 270 -5.76 -8.30 -1.56
C VAL A 270 -4.33 -8.41 -2.10
N ILE A 271 -4.18 -8.92 -3.33
CA ILE A 271 -2.89 -8.94 -4.04
C ILE A 271 -2.33 -7.52 -4.21
N LYS A 272 -3.16 -6.56 -4.66
CA LYS A 272 -2.74 -5.15 -4.76
C LYS A 272 -2.31 -4.57 -3.42
N ASP A 273 -3.06 -4.81 -2.35
CA ASP A 273 -2.72 -4.32 -1.01
C ASP A 273 -1.40 -4.92 -0.49
N SER A 274 -1.15 -6.19 -0.78
CA SER A 274 0.11 -6.86 -0.48
C SER A 274 1.28 -6.32 -1.33
N LEU A 275 1.09 -6.10 -2.64
CA LEU A 275 2.07 -5.47 -3.54
C LEU A 275 2.46 -4.06 -3.11
N LEU A 276 1.50 -3.27 -2.62
CA LEU A 276 1.74 -1.93 -2.09
C LEU A 276 2.64 -1.96 -0.84
N ARG A 277 2.41 -2.93 0.07
CA ARG A 277 3.27 -3.13 1.24
C ARG A 277 4.68 -3.52 0.80
N TYR A 278 4.78 -4.45 -0.15
CA TYR A 278 6.04 -4.93 -0.70
C TYR A 278 6.88 -3.82 -1.31
N VAL A 279 6.36 -3.04 -2.26
CA VAL A 279 7.16 -2.01 -2.94
C VAL A 279 7.62 -0.91 -1.99
N ARG A 280 6.77 -0.51 -1.03
CA ARG A 280 7.10 0.52 -0.05
C ARG A 280 8.10 0.02 0.99
N ALA A 281 8.08 -1.28 1.31
CA ALA A 281 9.10 -1.88 2.15
C ALA A 281 10.45 -1.93 1.43
N LEU A 282 10.47 -2.19 0.12
CA LEU A 282 11.73 -2.15 -0.65
C LEU A 282 12.28 -0.73 -0.84
N ASP A 283 11.44 0.29 -0.75
CA ASP A 283 11.85 1.70 -0.78
C ASP A 283 12.51 2.17 0.52
N GLU A 284 12.35 1.42 1.62
CA GLU A 284 12.93 1.76 2.91
C GLU A 284 14.46 1.73 2.89
N ARG A 285 15.04 2.70 3.57
CA ARG A 285 16.49 2.78 3.77
C ARG A 285 16.96 1.89 4.91
N GLU A 286 16.17 1.83 5.99
CA GLU A 286 16.48 1.03 7.17
C GLU A 286 15.93 -0.39 6.97
N HIS A 287 16.85 -1.37 6.95
CA HIS A 287 16.52 -2.74 6.51
C HIS A 287 15.77 -3.55 7.56
N ASN A 288 15.89 -3.26 8.87
CA ASN A 288 15.12 -3.95 9.90
C ASN A 288 13.63 -3.58 9.80
N SER A 289 13.31 -2.31 9.58
CA SER A 289 11.98 -1.80 9.26
C SER A 289 11.48 -2.37 7.94
N ALA A 290 12.33 -2.39 6.90
CA ALA A 290 12.00 -3.02 5.62
C ALA A 290 11.61 -4.49 5.80
N LEU A 291 12.34 -5.24 6.63
CA LEU A 291 12.10 -6.65 6.91
C LEU A 291 10.73 -6.88 7.52
N ILE A 292 10.38 -6.11 8.57
CA ILE A 292 9.07 -6.20 9.23
C ILE A 292 7.95 -5.90 8.23
N ARG A 293 8.13 -4.86 7.40
CA ARG A 293 7.13 -4.46 6.39
C ARG A 293 7.00 -5.48 5.25
N LEU A 294 8.10 -6.10 4.81
CA LEU A 294 8.10 -7.17 3.83
C LEU A 294 7.41 -8.43 4.36
N TRP A 295 7.70 -8.81 5.60
CA TRP A 295 6.99 -9.90 6.28
C TRP A 295 5.48 -9.61 6.35
N GLY A 296 5.11 -8.38 6.69
CA GLY A 296 3.72 -7.93 6.66
C GLY A 296 3.06 -7.97 5.27
N ALA A 297 3.84 -7.97 4.18
CA ALA A 297 3.32 -8.17 2.83
C ALA A 297 3.01 -9.66 2.57
N LEU A 298 3.85 -10.59 3.03
CA LEU A 298 3.59 -12.03 3.02
C LEU A 298 2.36 -12.39 3.85
N GLU A 299 2.26 -11.83 5.07
CA GLU A 299 1.14 -12.05 6.00
C GLU A 299 -0.21 -11.75 5.32
N CYS A 300 -0.31 -10.68 4.54
CA CYS A 300 -1.54 -10.33 3.83
C CYS A 300 -2.06 -11.41 2.87
N LEU A 301 -1.19 -12.27 2.34
CA LEU A 301 -1.55 -13.33 1.41
C LEU A 301 -1.64 -14.68 2.13
N ALA A 302 -0.58 -15.04 2.84
CA ALA A 302 -0.41 -16.35 3.43
C ALA A 302 -1.06 -16.48 4.82
N SER A 303 -1.47 -15.41 5.49
CA SER A 303 -2.20 -15.47 6.77
C SER A 303 -3.08 -14.22 6.99
N PRO A 304 -4.11 -14.00 6.15
CA PRO A 304 -4.95 -12.79 6.22
C PRO A 304 -5.79 -12.69 7.51
N SER A 305 -5.93 -13.78 8.27
CA SER A 305 -6.61 -13.83 9.57
C SER A 305 -5.60 -14.06 10.71
N ASP A 306 -5.79 -13.37 11.84
CA ASP A 306 -4.88 -13.42 13.01
C ASP A 306 -4.76 -14.82 13.66
N SER A 307 -5.64 -15.77 13.32
CA SER A 307 -5.73 -17.09 13.93
C SER A 307 -4.74 -18.14 13.39
N ASN A 308 -4.04 -17.90 12.28
CA ASN A 308 -3.18 -18.90 11.64
C ASN A 308 -1.79 -18.36 11.24
N LYS A 309 -1.15 -17.61 12.14
CA LYS A 309 0.18 -17.03 11.91
C LYS A 309 1.28 -18.07 11.67
N ASP A 310 1.05 -19.31 12.09
CA ASP A 310 1.92 -20.46 11.82
C ASP A 310 1.83 -20.97 10.37
N GLY A 311 0.83 -20.53 9.60
CA GLY A 311 0.63 -20.99 8.23
C GLY A 311 1.63 -20.43 7.21
N ILE A 312 2.33 -19.34 7.51
CA ILE A 312 3.17 -18.63 6.51
C ILE A 312 4.35 -19.47 6.04
N PRO A 313 5.22 -20.00 6.95
CA PRO A 313 6.35 -20.83 6.54
C PRO A 313 5.89 -22.04 5.72
N ARG A 314 4.85 -22.75 6.18
CA ARG A 314 4.28 -23.91 5.49
C ARG A 314 3.77 -23.58 4.08
N ARG A 315 2.89 -22.57 3.95
CA ARG A 315 2.24 -22.22 2.67
C ARG A 315 3.22 -21.71 1.63
N CYS A 316 4.24 -20.96 2.05
CA CYS A 316 5.27 -20.49 1.12
C CYS A 316 6.21 -21.64 0.74
N ALA A 317 6.61 -22.49 1.68
CA ALA A 317 7.45 -23.66 1.42
C ALA A 317 6.81 -24.70 0.51
N PHE A 318 5.47 -24.82 0.52
CA PHE A 318 4.70 -25.69 -0.37
C PHE A 318 5.00 -25.47 -1.87
N LEU A 319 5.46 -24.28 -2.25
CA LEU A 319 5.75 -23.94 -3.64
C LEU A 319 7.06 -24.57 -4.18
N PHE A 320 7.80 -25.28 -3.35
CA PHE A 320 9.14 -25.77 -3.66
C PHE A 320 9.26 -27.28 -3.41
N GLU A 321 10.09 -27.95 -4.21
CA GLU A 321 10.39 -29.38 -4.04
C GLU A 321 11.08 -29.63 -2.68
N GLU A 322 12.09 -28.82 -2.34
CA GLU A 322 12.81 -28.85 -1.06
C GLU A 322 12.03 -28.12 0.06
N SER A 323 10.75 -28.46 0.22
CA SER A 323 9.84 -27.78 1.14
C SER A 323 10.36 -27.67 2.58
N GLU A 324 10.99 -28.72 3.11
CA GLU A 324 11.55 -28.72 4.48
C GLU A 324 12.65 -27.67 4.66
N PHE A 325 13.56 -27.52 3.69
CA PHE A 325 14.60 -26.49 3.71
C PHE A 325 14.00 -25.09 3.64
N HIS A 326 13.09 -24.85 2.70
CA HIS A 326 12.44 -23.54 2.54
C HIS A 326 11.62 -23.16 3.78
N GLN A 327 11.00 -24.15 4.44
CA GLN A 327 10.31 -23.93 5.70
C GLN A 327 11.29 -23.46 6.78
N GLN A 328 12.46 -24.09 6.95
CA GLN A 328 13.47 -23.64 7.92
C GLN A 328 13.96 -22.21 7.63
N VAL A 329 14.13 -21.85 6.36
CA VAL A 329 14.48 -20.47 5.99
C VAL A 329 13.40 -19.48 6.43
N LEU A 330 12.13 -19.80 6.18
CA LEU A 330 11.01 -18.95 6.58
C LEU A 330 10.82 -18.89 8.09
N GLU A 331 11.13 -19.97 8.81
CA GLU A 331 11.06 -20.01 10.27
C GLU A 331 12.10 -19.08 10.92
N HIS A 332 13.36 -19.09 10.45
CA HIS A 332 14.35 -18.16 10.99
C HIS A 332 13.98 -16.69 10.71
N LEU A 333 13.37 -16.41 9.55
CA LEU A 333 12.90 -15.06 9.20
C LEU A 333 11.76 -14.61 10.13
N ARG A 334 10.86 -15.54 10.47
CA ARG A 334 9.78 -15.33 11.43
C ARG A 334 10.31 -15.03 12.82
N GLU A 335 11.26 -15.83 13.30
CA GLU A 335 11.91 -15.65 14.60
C GLU A 335 12.56 -14.27 14.70
N HIS A 336 13.34 -13.90 13.68
CA HIS A 336 14.00 -12.60 13.65
C HIS A 336 13.01 -11.43 13.65
N ARG A 337 11.93 -11.52 12.85
CA ARG A 337 10.85 -10.51 12.88
C ARG A 337 10.24 -10.39 14.28
N ASN A 338 10.00 -11.51 14.98
CA ASN A 338 9.44 -11.49 16.32
C ASN A 338 10.41 -10.85 17.33
N GLN A 339 11.70 -11.15 17.25
CA GLN A 339 12.73 -10.51 18.06
C GLN A 339 12.78 -9.01 17.81
N SER A 340 12.79 -8.55 16.56
CA SER A 340 12.78 -7.11 16.25
C SER A 340 11.52 -6.40 16.76
N VAL A 341 10.35 -7.03 16.66
CA VAL A 341 9.07 -6.45 17.12
C VAL A 341 8.94 -6.44 18.64
N HIS A 342 9.43 -7.46 19.34
CA HIS A 342 9.22 -7.63 20.79
C HIS A 342 10.40 -7.18 21.65
N ALA A 343 11.63 -7.36 21.17
CA ALA A 343 12.86 -7.04 21.90
C ALA A 343 13.62 -5.83 21.31
N GLY A 344 13.19 -5.31 20.16
CA GLY A 344 13.87 -4.19 19.49
C GLY A 344 15.24 -4.57 18.91
N GLU A 345 15.51 -5.87 18.73
CA GLU A 345 16.78 -6.35 18.20
C GLU A 345 16.93 -6.02 16.70
N GLU A 346 18.07 -5.44 16.36
CA GLU A 346 18.47 -5.16 14.98
C GLU A 346 19.52 -6.18 14.51
N SER A 347 19.53 -6.47 13.21
CA SER A 347 20.54 -7.33 12.60
C SER A 347 21.29 -6.63 11.47
N GLU A 348 22.61 -6.75 11.49
CA GLU A 348 23.46 -6.35 10.36
C GLU A 348 23.19 -7.15 9.08
N ARG A 349 22.50 -8.29 9.20
CA ARG A 349 22.08 -9.15 8.08
C ARG A 349 20.67 -8.84 7.57
N ALA A 350 19.99 -7.82 8.12
CA ALA A 350 18.62 -7.48 7.76
C ALA A 350 18.41 -7.30 6.24
N LYS A 351 19.39 -6.71 5.52
CA LYS A 351 19.31 -6.59 4.06
C LYS A 351 19.26 -7.96 3.36
N THR A 352 20.05 -8.93 3.81
CA THR A 352 20.03 -10.31 3.28
C THR A 352 18.70 -10.98 3.55
N TYR A 353 18.17 -10.81 4.77
CA TYR A 353 16.86 -11.34 5.15
C TYR A 353 15.73 -10.73 4.31
N CYS A 354 15.79 -9.44 4.00
CA CYS A 354 14.88 -8.79 3.06
C CYS A 354 14.92 -9.44 1.67
N TYR A 355 16.10 -9.79 1.15
CA TYR A 355 16.22 -10.50 -0.13
C TYR A 355 15.60 -11.92 -0.06
N GLN A 356 15.75 -12.64 1.05
CA GLN A 356 15.10 -13.93 1.24
C GLN A 356 13.57 -13.79 1.26
N ILE A 357 13.03 -12.85 2.05
CA ILE A 357 11.58 -12.59 2.08
C ILE A 357 11.09 -12.17 0.70
N GLN A 358 11.83 -11.31 0.01
CA GLN A 358 11.52 -10.89 -1.35
C GLN A 358 11.41 -12.09 -2.31
N PHE A 359 12.30 -13.07 -2.22
CA PHE A 359 12.26 -14.27 -3.03
C PHE A 359 10.96 -15.04 -2.80
N TYR A 360 10.61 -15.33 -1.55
CA TYR A 360 9.35 -16.02 -1.21
C TYR A 360 8.11 -15.23 -1.61
N PHE A 361 8.12 -13.91 -1.39
CA PHE A 361 7.03 -13.03 -1.78
C PHE A 361 6.81 -13.08 -3.29
N ARG A 362 7.89 -13.04 -4.07
CA ARG A 362 7.83 -13.13 -5.53
C ARG A 362 7.20 -14.45 -5.97
N GLU A 363 7.67 -15.59 -5.45
CA GLU A 363 7.11 -16.90 -5.83
C GLU A 363 5.64 -17.03 -5.44
N LEU A 364 5.26 -16.55 -4.26
CA LEU A 364 3.87 -16.55 -3.81
C LEU A 364 2.96 -15.68 -4.70
N ILE A 365 3.40 -14.48 -5.08
CA ILE A 365 2.66 -13.63 -6.02
C ILE A 365 2.54 -14.31 -7.38
N LEU A 366 3.64 -14.88 -7.91
CA LEU A 366 3.61 -15.54 -9.21
C LEU A 366 2.68 -16.76 -9.21
N PHE A 367 2.62 -17.51 -8.11
CA PHE A 367 1.63 -18.56 -7.91
C PHE A 367 0.20 -18.01 -8.05
N HIS A 368 -0.16 -16.98 -7.28
CA HIS A 368 -1.51 -16.39 -7.33
C HIS A 368 -1.86 -15.82 -8.70
N LEU A 369 -0.91 -15.20 -9.40
CA LEU A 369 -1.15 -14.64 -10.73
C LEU A 369 -1.31 -15.74 -11.80
N ARG A 370 -0.48 -16.78 -11.77
CA ARG A 370 -0.56 -17.92 -12.70
C ARG A 370 -1.82 -18.75 -12.49
N ARG A 371 -2.25 -18.89 -11.24
CA ARG A 371 -3.40 -19.69 -10.79
C ARG A 371 -4.63 -18.82 -10.48
N SER A 372 -4.71 -17.64 -11.10
CA SER A 372 -5.75 -16.64 -10.78
C SER A 372 -7.17 -17.09 -11.15
N ASP A 373 -7.28 -18.01 -12.10
CA ASP A 373 -8.56 -18.57 -12.57
C ASP A 373 -8.96 -19.84 -11.79
N ASP A 374 -8.00 -20.47 -11.08
CA ASP A 374 -8.18 -21.75 -10.38
C ASP A 374 -8.94 -21.60 -9.05
N PHE A 375 -8.96 -20.41 -8.46
CA PHE A 375 -9.53 -20.16 -7.13
C PHE A 375 -10.54 -19.01 -7.11
N GLN A 376 -11.65 -19.18 -6.40
CA GLN A 376 -12.68 -18.17 -6.17
C GLN A 376 -12.28 -17.14 -5.13
N SER A 377 -11.42 -17.51 -4.18
CA SER A 377 -11.01 -16.65 -3.06
C SER A 377 -9.58 -16.91 -2.61
N LEU A 378 -9.01 -15.95 -1.87
CA LEU A 378 -7.71 -16.14 -1.21
C LEU A 378 -7.76 -17.27 -0.17
N ALA A 379 -8.90 -17.47 0.49
CA ALA A 379 -9.06 -18.54 1.48
C ALA A 379 -8.95 -19.92 0.82
N GLU A 380 -9.57 -20.11 -0.34
CA GLU A 380 -9.48 -21.34 -1.13
C GLU A 380 -8.07 -21.59 -1.65
N ALA A 381 -7.41 -20.55 -2.19
CA ALA A 381 -5.99 -20.64 -2.58
C ALA A 381 -5.10 -21.04 -1.39
N ASN A 382 -5.37 -20.52 -0.20
CA ASN A 382 -4.64 -20.88 1.02
C ASN A 382 -4.94 -22.31 1.51
N GLN A 383 -6.17 -22.81 1.31
CA GLN A 383 -6.49 -24.22 1.59
C GLN A 383 -5.70 -25.15 0.67
N PHE A 384 -5.52 -24.78 -0.60
CA PHE A 384 -4.66 -25.51 -1.53
C PHE A 384 -3.20 -25.52 -1.07
N LEU A 385 -2.67 -24.37 -0.64
CA LEU A 385 -1.30 -24.27 -0.10
C LEU A 385 -1.11 -24.96 1.27
N ASP A 386 -2.19 -25.33 1.94
CA ASP A 386 -2.18 -26.13 3.17
C ASP A 386 -2.21 -27.65 2.91
N LEU A 387 -2.28 -28.06 1.65
CA LEU A 387 -2.21 -29.48 1.29
C LEU A 387 -0.81 -30.05 1.53
N PRO A 388 -0.68 -31.37 1.74
CA PRO A 388 0.61 -32.02 1.81
C PRO A 388 1.38 -31.84 0.49
N ALA A 389 2.69 -31.58 0.58
CA ALA A 389 3.55 -31.47 -0.60
C ALA A 389 3.92 -32.85 -1.20
N LYS A 390 3.89 -33.93 -0.40
CA LYS A 390 4.28 -35.27 -0.84
C LYS A 390 3.15 -35.94 -1.62
N PRO A 391 3.40 -36.44 -2.85
CA PRO A 391 2.37 -37.11 -3.66
C PRO A 391 1.69 -38.29 -2.98
N SER A 392 2.42 -39.06 -2.16
CA SER A 392 1.87 -40.18 -1.39
C SER A 392 0.80 -39.73 -0.39
N ASP A 393 1.01 -38.58 0.25
CA ASP A 393 0.08 -38.04 1.25
C ASP A 393 -1.17 -37.45 0.56
N LEU A 394 -0.99 -36.88 -0.63
CA LEU A 394 -2.10 -36.44 -1.48
C LEU A 394 -2.94 -37.63 -1.95
N GLN A 395 -2.31 -38.71 -2.41
CA GLN A 395 -3.01 -39.92 -2.83
C GLN A 395 -3.83 -40.51 -1.68
N ARG A 396 -3.23 -40.59 -0.49
CA ARG A 396 -3.93 -41.02 0.72
C ARG A 396 -5.15 -40.14 1.04
N LYS A 397 -5.05 -38.80 0.88
CA LYS A 397 -6.19 -37.90 1.06
C LYS A 397 -7.27 -38.12 0.01
N ILE A 398 -6.90 -38.32 -1.26
CA ILE A 398 -7.84 -38.65 -2.35
C ILE A 398 -8.64 -39.92 -2.00
N ASP A 399 -7.95 -40.97 -1.57
CA ASP A 399 -8.59 -42.26 -1.23
C ASP A 399 -9.55 -42.12 -0.04
N LEU A 400 -9.18 -41.33 0.97
CA LEU A 400 -10.05 -41.04 2.11
C LEU A 400 -11.30 -40.25 1.69
N TYR A 401 -11.16 -39.26 0.81
CA TYR A 401 -12.30 -38.49 0.32
C TYR A 401 -13.23 -39.31 -0.57
N LYS A 402 -12.71 -40.21 -1.41
CA LYS A 402 -13.53 -41.16 -2.18
C LYS A 402 -14.38 -42.05 -1.25
N LYS A 403 -13.76 -42.66 -0.25
CA LYS A 403 -14.47 -43.47 0.77
C LYS A 403 -15.53 -42.66 1.53
N ALA A 404 -15.22 -41.42 1.90
CA ALA A 404 -16.18 -40.55 2.58
C ALA A 404 -17.37 -40.19 1.68
N LEU A 405 -17.12 -39.95 0.39
CA LEU A 405 -18.17 -39.65 -0.59
C LEU A 405 -19.10 -40.85 -0.79
N GLU A 406 -18.54 -42.05 -0.97
CA GLU A 406 -19.30 -43.31 -1.07
C GLU A 406 -20.16 -43.54 0.18
N PHE A 407 -19.60 -43.33 1.38
CA PHE A 407 -20.32 -43.47 2.64
C PHE A 407 -21.52 -42.51 2.77
N GLN A 408 -21.42 -41.31 2.20
CA GLN A 408 -22.51 -40.33 2.17
C GLN A 408 -23.50 -40.55 1.00
N GLY A 409 -23.33 -41.62 0.21
CA GLY A 409 -24.20 -41.97 -0.92
C GLY A 409 -23.89 -41.22 -2.21
N GLY A 410 -22.72 -40.57 -2.33
CA GLY A 410 -22.25 -39.96 -3.58
C GLY A 410 -21.53 -40.97 -4.49
N SER A 411 -21.59 -40.75 -5.81
CA SER A 411 -20.83 -41.54 -6.79
C SER A 411 -19.45 -40.91 -7.05
N THR A 412 -18.43 -41.76 -7.20
CA THR A 412 -17.06 -41.36 -7.57
C THR A 412 -16.82 -41.34 -9.08
N ASP A 413 -17.81 -41.72 -9.89
CA ASP A 413 -17.70 -41.72 -11.35
C ASP A 413 -17.90 -40.31 -11.89
N ILE A 414 -16.78 -39.60 -12.09
CA ILE A 414 -16.73 -38.36 -12.86
C ILE A 414 -16.14 -38.73 -14.24
N GLN A 415 -16.99 -38.72 -15.28
CA GLN A 415 -16.56 -38.83 -16.69
C GLN A 415 -15.81 -37.58 -17.15
#